data_AF-A0A5R8VKA6-F1
#
_entry.id   AF-A0A5R8VKA6-F1
#
_cell.length_a   1.000
_cell.length_b   1.000
_cell.length_c   1.000
_cell.angle_alpha   90.00
_cell.angle_beta   90.00
_cell.angle_gamma   90.00
#
_symmetry.space_group_name_H-M   'P 1'
#
loop_
_entity.id
_entity.type
_entity.pdbx_description
1 polymer ?
#
loop_
_entity_poly.entity_id
_entity_poly.type
_entity_poly.pdbx_seq_one_letter_code
_entity_poly.pdbx_strand_id
1 'polypeptide(L)'
;MPEKHPPKHAANEPAGNAQEATSADESTAAVVSVDTAGGAMEPSAVPATAQSGQLPGGPDTLLRRIFTGSGMVSVLAVLLALIIGGLLIASTDERVATAAGYFLARPTDFLTAVWDAATRSYLALFQGSVFNPRGNSVAAQFAPFMETLTIATPLITAGLGVALAFRAGLFNIGAQGQIIVAGILAAWVGFALHLPLGLHLLLVLVAGIIGGAFWGGLVGLLKARTGAHEVILTIMFNYIALYFLRYLLNTPAFQRPGEANPISPILDPTAVYPQIFGTQYRLHLGFLLAIAATVVVWWLLNRSTVGFEFRAVGANPKAAQTAGINVSRSTILVMALAGGLAGMSGVAQVAGTEKVLTDGVAATYGFDAITVALLGRSTPWGTFAAGLLFGAFRAGAVQMQIQTGTPIDIVLVVQSLIVLFIAAPPLVRAIFGLNPRRRKPARAARSREAATTGGAA
;
A
#
# COMPACT_ATOMS: atom_id res chain seq x y z
N MET A 1 -54.90 -5.74 32.94
CA MET A 1 -55.84 -6.67 32.27
C MET A 1 -55.04 -7.84 31.67
N PRO A 2 -55.52 -9.09 31.78
CA PRO A 2 -54.80 -10.29 31.33
C PRO A 2 -55.44 -10.95 30.08
N GLU A 3 -54.65 -11.75 29.34
CA GLU A 3 -55.04 -12.94 28.55
C GLU A 3 -53.74 -13.62 28.06
N LYS A 4 -53.38 -14.87 28.42
CA LYS A 4 -53.92 -16.22 28.12
C LYS A 4 -53.48 -16.84 26.76
N HIS A 5 -52.58 -17.82 26.90
CA HIS A 5 -52.23 -19.00 26.06
C HIS A 5 -53.41 -19.79 25.42
N PRO A 6 -53.18 -20.89 24.63
CA PRO A 6 -52.06 -21.36 23.76
C PRO A 6 -52.62 -21.80 22.36
N PRO A 7 -52.36 -22.98 21.71
CA PRO A 7 -51.22 -23.92 21.58
C PRO A 7 -50.85 -24.41 20.13
N LYS A 8 -49.72 -25.15 20.02
CA LYS A 8 -49.39 -26.34 19.15
C LYS A 8 -49.80 -26.40 17.66
N HIS A 9 -48.83 -26.81 16.82
CA HIS A 9 -48.97 -27.99 15.92
C HIS A 9 -47.61 -28.58 15.54
N ALA A 10 -47.55 -29.89 15.26
CA ALA A 10 -46.38 -30.63 14.79
C ALA A 10 -46.75 -31.57 13.63
N ALA A 11 -45.85 -31.73 12.66
CA ALA A 11 -45.77 -32.79 11.64
C ALA A 11 -44.31 -32.76 11.10
N ASN A 12 -43.47 -33.80 11.08
CA ASN A 12 -43.54 -35.16 10.53
C ASN A 12 -43.54 -35.28 9.00
N GLU A 13 -42.34 -35.51 8.44
CA GLU A 13 -42.01 -36.42 7.31
C GLU A 13 -42.58 -36.11 5.89
N PRO A 14 -42.13 -36.76 4.78
CA PRO A 14 -41.16 -37.88 4.64
C PRO A 14 -40.02 -37.65 3.60
N ALA A 15 -39.26 -38.72 3.33
CA ALA A 15 -38.15 -38.80 2.37
C ALA A 15 -38.56 -39.33 0.96
N GLY A 16 -37.62 -39.24 0.01
CA GLY A 16 -37.66 -39.89 -1.31
C GLY A 16 -37.99 -38.94 -2.48
N ASN A 17 -37.55 -39.19 -3.73
CA ASN A 17 -36.58 -40.17 -4.23
C ASN A 17 -36.18 -39.77 -5.68
N ALA A 18 -34.91 -39.86 -6.09
CA ALA A 18 -34.50 -39.77 -7.51
C ALA A 18 -33.08 -40.32 -7.73
N GLN A 19 -32.97 -41.28 -8.65
CA GLN A 19 -31.83 -42.17 -8.82
C GLN A 19 -30.63 -41.61 -9.60
N GLU A 20 -29.51 -42.32 -9.41
CA GLU A 20 -28.27 -42.34 -10.15
C GLU A 20 -28.42 -42.35 -11.69
N ALA A 21 -27.39 -41.80 -12.36
CA ALA A 21 -26.90 -42.35 -13.63
C ALA A 21 -25.37 -42.19 -13.68
N THR A 22 -24.67 -43.30 -13.85
CA THR A 22 -23.20 -43.40 -13.90
C THR A 22 -22.63 -43.09 -15.29
N SER A 23 -21.40 -42.61 -15.34
CA SER A 23 -20.48 -42.89 -16.45
C SER A 23 -19.03 -42.67 -15.98
N ALA A 24 -18.31 -43.78 -15.84
CA ALA A 24 -16.86 -43.82 -15.74
C ALA A 24 -16.28 -44.24 -17.11
N ASP A 25 -14.94 -44.31 -17.17
CA ASP A 25 -14.05 -44.70 -18.28
C ASP A 25 -13.48 -43.53 -19.11
N GLU A 26 -12.18 -43.52 -19.45
CA GLU A 26 -11.07 -44.42 -19.06
C GLU A 26 -9.76 -43.63 -19.18
N SER A 27 -8.82 -43.79 -18.25
CA SER A 27 -7.42 -43.39 -18.47
C SER A 27 -6.50 -44.50 -17.95
N THR A 28 -6.05 -45.34 -18.88
CA THR A 28 -5.33 -46.58 -18.60
C THR A 28 -4.00 -46.30 -17.89
N ALA A 29 -3.96 -46.52 -16.57
CA ALA A 29 -2.72 -46.54 -15.80
C ALA A 29 -2.07 -47.92 -15.94
N ALA A 30 -0.81 -47.97 -16.36
CA ALA A 30 -0.05 -49.21 -16.41
C ALA A 30 0.29 -49.66 -14.98
N VAL A 31 -0.36 -50.72 -14.51
CA VAL A 31 -0.14 -51.29 -13.17
C VAL A 31 1.02 -52.28 -13.23
N VAL A 32 2.07 -52.02 -12.45
CA VAL A 32 3.06 -53.03 -12.07
C VAL A 32 2.87 -53.31 -10.59
N SER A 33 2.34 -54.49 -10.26
CA SER A 33 2.18 -54.94 -8.88
C SER A 33 3.50 -55.49 -8.33
N VAL A 34 3.87 -55.03 -7.14
CA VAL A 34 4.87 -55.69 -6.29
C VAL A 34 4.11 -56.28 -5.12
N ASP A 35 4.21 -57.59 -4.94
CA ASP A 35 3.49 -58.31 -3.89
C ASP A 35 4.25 -58.21 -2.55
N THR A 36 3.59 -57.63 -1.54
CA THR A 36 4.08 -57.60 -0.16
C THR A 36 2.94 -57.92 0.79
N ALA A 37 3.09 -59.01 1.54
CA ALA A 37 2.07 -59.48 2.46
C ALA A 37 1.86 -58.52 3.65
N GLY A 38 0.65 -57.95 3.75
CA GLY A 38 0.16 -57.30 4.97
C GLY A 38 -0.29 -55.84 4.83
N GLY A 39 -1.55 -55.64 4.43
CA GLY A 39 -2.26 -54.36 4.54
C GLY A 39 -2.21 -53.48 3.29
N ALA A 40 -3.36 -53.28 2.64
CA ALA A 40 -3.47 -52.45 1.45
C ALA A 40 -3.31 -50.95 1.79
N MET A 41 -2.27 -50.33 1.25
CA MET A 41 -2.12 -48.88 1.16
C MET A 41 -2.22 -48.51 -0.32
N GLU A 42 -3.16 -47.63 -0.69
CA GLU A 42 -3.22 -47.15 -2.08
C GLU A 42 -1.92 -46.41 -2.43
N PRO A 43 -1.33 -46.67 -3.61
CA PRO A 43 -0.11 -45.99 -4.02
C PRO A 43 -0.39 -44.50 -4.20
N SER A 44 0.44 -43.66 -3.57
CA SER A 44 0.31 -42.21 -3.69
C SER A 44 0.39 -41.80 -5.16
N ALA A 45 -0.70 -41.22 -5.69
CA ALA A 45 -0.79 -40.75 -7.05
C ALA A 45 0.13 -39.54 -7.28
N VAL A 46 1.40 -39.81 -7.59
CA VAL A 46 2.35 -38.79 -8.02
C VAL A 46 1.84 -38.20 -9.34
N PRO A 47 1.58 -36.88 -9.45
CA PRO A 47 1.06 -36.31 -10.68
C PRO A 47 2.05 -36.50 -11.83
N ALA A 48 1.55 -36.93 -13.00
CA ALA A 48 2.34 -37.34 -14.17
C ALA A 48 3.41 -36.32 -14.63
N THR A 49 3.27 -35.04 -14.25
CA THR A 49 4.28 -33.99 -14.39
C THR A 49 5.64 -34.31 -13.75
N ALA A 50 5.72 -35.27 -12.82
CA ALA A 50 6.97 -35.73 -12.22
C ALA A 50 7.71 -36.78 -13.06
N GLN A 51 7.01 -37.44 -14.01
CA GLN A 51 7.59 -38.50 -14.85
C GLN A 51 8.02 -38.00 -16.24
N SER A 52 7.44 -36.89 -16.72
CA SER A 52 7.98 -36.17 -17.87
C SER A 52 9.23 -35.37 -17.47
N GLY A 53 10.41 -35.79 -17.92
CA GLY A 53 11.70 -35.10 -17.72
C GLY A 53 11.84 -33.74 -18.42
N GLN A 54 10.73 -33.02 -18.63
CA GLN A 54 10.70 -31.69 -19.22
C GLN A 54 10.96 -30.63 -18.14
N LEU A 55 12.17 -30.07 -18.15
CA LEU A 55 12.50 -28.87 -17.41
C LEU A 55 11.48 -27.75 -17.74
N PRO A 56 10.79 -27.15 -16.75
CA PRO A 56 9.73 -26.19 -17.00
C PRO A 56 10.30 -24.80 -17.35
N GLY A 57 10.80 -24.64 -18.57
CA GLY A 57 11.56 -23.46 -19.00
C GLY A 57 11.57 -23.20 -20.51
N GLY A 58 10.40 -23.05 -21.13
CA GLY A 58 10.29 -22.42 -22.45
C GLY A 58 10.16 -20.88 -22.35
N PRO A 59 10.62 -20.09 -23.33
CA PRO A 59 10.50 -18.62 -23.29
C PRO A 59 9.06 -18.13 -23.08
N ASP A 60 8.08 -18.83 -23.67
CA ASP A 60 6.65 -18.57 -23.48
C ASP A 60 6.19 -18.68 -22.02
N THR A 61 6.79 -19.56 -21.21
CA THR A 61 6.43 -19.70 -19.79
C THR A 61 7.01 -18.59 -18.91
N LEU A 62 8.18 -18.04 -19.26
CA LEU A 62 8.76 -16.89 -18.56
C LEU A 62 8.00 -15.60 -18.88
N LEU A 63 7.78 -15.30 -20.17
CA LEU A 63 6.98 -14.15 -20.59
C LEU A 63 5.58 -14.18 -19.96
N ARG A 64 4.89 -15.34 -20.02
CA ARG A 64 3.56 -15.49 -19.43
C ARG A 64 3.56 -15.37 -17.90
N ARG A 65 4.62 -15.79 -17.19
CA ARG A 65 4.78 -15.56 -15.74
C ARG A 65 5.01 -14.09 -15.40
N ILE A 66 5.73 -13.35 -16.25
CA ILE A 66 5.91 -11.90 -16.08
C ILE A 66 4.57 -11.19 -16.31
N PHE A 67 3.89 -11.44 -17.43
CA PHE A 67 2.63 -10.76 -17.78
C PHE A 67 1.44 -11.11 -16.87
N THR A 68 1.31 -12.36 -16.41
CA THR A 68 0.28 -12.73 -15.40
C THR A 68 0.73 -12.46 -13.96
N GLY A 69 2.00 -12.09 -13.80
CA GLY A 69 2.68 -11.84 -12.55
C GLY A 69 2.01 -10.75 -11.73
N SER A 70 2.01 -10.93 -10.41
CA SER A 70 1.29 -10.03 -9.51
C SER A 70 1.88 -8.62 -9.40
N GLY A 71 3.09 -8.38 -9.93
CA GLY A 71 3.64 -7.03 -10.15
C GLY A 71 3.12 -6.37 -11.44
N MET A 72 2.94 -7.14 -12.52
CA MET A 72 2.37 -6.61 -13.77
C MET A 72 0.94 -6.10 -13.56
N VAL A 73 0.15 -6.76 -12.71
CA VAL A 73 -1.20 -6.28 -12.34
C VAL A 73 -1.15 -4.89 -11.68
N SER A 74 -0.15 -4.62 -10.83
CA SER A 74 0.05 -3.29 -10.25
C SER A 74 0.45 -2.24 -11.30
N VAL A 75 1.32 -2.59 -12.26
CA VAL A 75 1.67 -1.69 -13.38
C VAL A 75 0.45 -1.38 -14.24
N LEU A 76 -0.34 -2.39 -14.60
CA LEU A 76 -1.56 -2.24 -15.38
C LEU A 76 -2.65 -1.45 -14.64
N ALA A 77 -2.73 -1.60 -13.31
CA ALA A 77 -3.61 -0.78 -12.47
C ALA A 77 -3.21 0.71 -12.48
N VAL A 78 -1.91 1.01 -12.41
CA VAL A 78 -1.40 2.38 -12.52
C VAL A 78 -1.64 2.96 -13.92
N LEU A 79 -1.37 2.19 -14.98
CA LEU A 79 -1.63 2.61 -16.36
C LEU A 79 -3.12 2.89 -16.61
N LEU A 80 -4.02 2.04 -16.11
CA LEU A 80 -5.46 2.24 -16.24
C LEU A 80 -5.94 3.50 -15.49
N ALA A 81 -5.41 3.75 -14.29
CA ALA A 81 -5.71 4.97 -13.53
C ALA A 81 -5.18 6.24 -14.21
N LEU A 82 -4.01 6.19 -14.86
CA LEU A 82 -3.48 7.30 -15.65
C LEU A 82 -4.31 7.54 -16.94
N ILE A 83 -4.80 6.49 -17.60
CA ILE A 83 -5.69 6.66 -18.76
C ILE A 83 -6.99 7.35 -18.35
N ILE A 84 -7.63 6.89 -17.27
CA ILE A 84 -8.87 7.49 -16.75
C ILE A 84 -8.61 8.90 -16.19
N GLY A 85 -7.45 9.12 -15.57
CA GLY A 85 -6.98 10.45 -15.17
C GLY A 85 -6.88 11.41 -16.35
N GLY A 86 -6.27 11.00 -17.47
CA GLY A 86 -6.16 11.80 -18.69
C GLY A 86 -7.52 12.17 -19.29
N LEU A 87 -8.47 11.23 -19.26
CA LEU A 87 -9.86 11.49 -19.66
C LEU A 87 -10.55 12.49 -18.71
N LEU A 88 -10.29 12.40 -17.41
CA LEU A 88 -10.86 13.32 -16.43
C LEU A 88 -10.27 14.73 -16.57
N ILE A 89 -8.95 14.85 -16.76
CA ILE A 89 -8.26 16.10 -17.10
C ILE A 89 -8.92 16.73 -18.34
N ALA A 90 -9.04 15.96 -19.43
CA ALA A 90 -9.66 16.44 -20.65
C ALA A 90 -11.13 16.85 -20.44
N SER A 91 -11.90 16.15 -19.60
CA SER A 91 -13.29 16.52 -19.29
C SER A 91 -13.43 17.85 -18.53
N THR A 92 -12.36 18.32 -17.89
CA THR A 92 -12.29 19.59 -17.15
C THR A 92 -11.59 20.73 -17.92
N ASP A 93 -11.09 20.48 -19.13
CA ASP A 93 -10.35 21.46 -19.93
C ASP A 93 -11.29 22.33 -20.78
N GLU A 94 -11.14 23.66 -20.69
CA GLU A 94 -12.00 24.63 -21.40
C GLU A 94 -11.94 24.50 -22.93
N ARG A 95 -10.80 24.09 -23.50
CA ARG A 95 -10.66 23.90 -24.96
C ARG A 95 -11.35 22.64 -25.40
N VAL A 96 -11.27 21.56 -24.61
CA VAL A 96 -12.02 20.33 -24.86
C VAL A 96 -13.53 20.61 -24.81
N ALA A 97 -14.00 21.35 -23.81
CA ALA A 97 -15.40 21.76 -23.69
C ALA A 97 -15.85 22.61 -24.90
N THR A 98 -15.01 23.56 -25.33
CA THR A 98 -15.28 24.40 -26.51
C THR A 98 -15.30 23.57 -27.80
N ALA A 99 -14.36 22.65 -27.99
CA ALA A 99 -14.27 21.79 -29.16
C ALA A 99 -15.39 20.74 -29.23
N ALA A 100 -15.91 20.29 -28.09
CA ALA A 100 -17.07 19.40 -28.05
C ALA A 100 -18.32 20.06 -28.66
N GLY A 101 -18.49 21.38 -28.48
CA GLY A 101 -19.63 22.14 -29.01
C GLY A 101 -19.73 22.14 -30.55
N TYR A 102 -18.64 21.89 -31.27
CA TYR A 102 -18.61 21.77 -32.73
C TYR A 102 -18.02 20.43 -33.23
N PHE A 103 -18.07 19.38 -32.39
CA PHE A 103 -17.50 18.06 -32.69
C PHE A 103 -17.92 17.50 -34.07
N LEU A 104 -19.20 17.64 -34.45
CA LEU A 104 -19.71 17.16 -35.74
C LEU A 104 -19.17 17.93 -36.95
N ALA A 105 -18.73 19.18 -36.77
CA ALA A 105 -18.14 19.99 -37.83
C ALA A 105 -16.63 19.76 -37.95
N ARG A 106 -15.92 19.56 -36.83
CA ARG A 106 -14.47 19.29 -36.79
C ARG A 106 -14.09 18.32 -35.66
N PRO A 107 -14.27 17.00 -35.86
CA PRO A 107 -13.96 16.01 -34.82
C PRO A 107 -12.46 15.93 -34.51
N THR A 108 -11.60 16.35 -35.44
CA THR A 108 -10.15 16.46 -35.26
C THR A 108 -9.78 17.41 -34.13
N ASP A 109 -10.45 18.55 -34.04
CA ASP A 109 -10.10 19.64 -33.12
C ASP A 109 -10.45 19.24 -31.67
N PHE A 110 -11.51 18.45 -31.50
CA PHE A 110 -11.84 17.81 -30.22
C PHE A 110 -10.82 16.74 -29.84
N LEU A 111 -10.47 15.82 -30.75
CA LEU A 111 -9.51 14.74 -30.45
C LEU A 111 -8.12 15.28 -30.14
N THR A 112 -7.66 16.31 -30.85
CA THR A 112 -6.39 16.98 -30.54
C THR A 112 -6.46 17.74 -29.22
N ALA A 113 -7.54 18.46 -28.92
CA ALA A 113 -7.72 19.12 -27.62
C ALA A 113 -7.66 18.12 -26.45
N VAL A 114 -8.35 16.97 -26.57
CA VAL A 114 -8.33 15.90 -25.55
C VAL A 114 -6.93 15.34 -25.34
N TRP A 115 -6.24 15.01 -26.43
CA TRP A 115 -4.87 14.49 -26.39
C TRP A 115 -3.90 15.49 -25.76
N ASP A 116 -4.02 16.76 -26.14
CA ASP A 116 -3.12 17.84 -25.75
C ASP A 116 -3.34 18.24 -24.27
N ALA A 117 -4.59 18.35 -23.81
CA ALA A 117 -4.92 18.59 -22.40
C ALA A 117 -4.32 17.52 -21.47
N ALA A 118 -4.48 16.24 -21.81
CA ALA A 118 -3.89 15.13 -21.08
C ALA A 118 -2.35 15.15 -21.15
N THR A 119 -1.79 15.35 -22.35
CA THR A 119 -0.33 15.31 -22.59
C THR A 119 0.40 16.45 -21.89
N ARG A 120 -0.09 17.69 -21.95
CA ARG A 120 0.48 18.83 -21.21
C ARG A 120 0.48 18.58 -19.71
N SER A 121 -0.64 18.10 -19.18
CA SER A 121 -0.81 17.88 -17.75
C SER A 121 0.13 16.78 -17.25
N TYR A 122 0.25 15.66 -17.97
CA TYR A 122 1.24 14.63 -17.64
C TYR A 122 2.70 15.05 -17.85
N LEU A 123 3.00 15.88 -18.85
CA LEU A 123 4.32 16.49 -19.00
C LEU A 123 4.66 17.43 -17.83
N ALA A 124 3.72 18.28 -17.40
CA ALA A 124 3.91 19.18 -16.27
C ALA A 124 4.06 18.41 -14.95
N LEU A 125 3.27 17.35 -14.75
CA LEU A 125 3.38 16.40 -13.64
C LEU A 125 4.76 15.72 -13.61
N PHE A 126 5.25 15.24 -14.76
CA PHE A 126 6.59 14.65 -14.89
C PHE A 126 7.71 15.67 -14.65
N GLN A 127 7.58 16.88 -15.21
CA GLN A 127 8.54 17.97 -15.02
C GLN A 127 8.61 18.43 -13.57
N GLY A 128 7.49 18.40 -12.83
CA GLY A 128 7.45 18.73 -11.41
C GLY A 128 7.85 17.61 -10.45
N SER A 129 8.11 16.40 -10.95
CA SER A 129 8.44 15.24 -10.11
C SER A 129 9.78 14.57 -10.43
N VAL A 130 10.26 14.67 -11.67
CA VAL A 130 11.48 13.99 -12.12
C VAL A 130 12.51 14.98 -12.65
N PHE A 131 12.20 15.72 -13.71
CA PHE A 131 13.20 16.58 -14.35
C PHE A 131 12.56 17.75 -15.10
N ASN A 132 12.97 18.97 -14.76
CA ASN A 132 12.48 20.18 -15.41
C ASN A 132 13.53 20.74 -16.38
N PRO A 133 13.46 20.48 -17.70
CA PRO A 133 14.44 20.98 -18.67
C PRO A 133 14.45 22.51 -18.80
N ARG A 134 13.43 23.21 -18.28
CA ARG A 134 13.36 24.68 -18.29
C ARG A 134 14.10 25.34 -17.12
N GLY A 135 14.79 24.56 -16.28
CA GLY A 135 15.58 25.09 -15.17
C GLY A 135 16.82 25.85 -15.64
N ASN A 136 16.99 27.08 -15.16
CA ASN A 136 18.11 27.98 -15.49
C ASN A 136 19.49 27.49 -15.02
N SER A 137 19.55 26.40 -14.26
CA SER A 137 20.78 25.75 -13.80
C SER A 137 20.56 24.26 -13.68
N VAL A 138 21.63 23.46 -13.71
CA VAL A 138 21.56 22.01 -13.49
C VAL A 138 20.86 21.68 -12.15
N ALA A 139 21.10 22.48 -11.11
CA ALA A 139 20.42 22.32 -9.84
C ALA A 139 18.90 22.52 -9.94
N ALA A 140 18.45 23.55 -10.66
CA ALA A 140 17.03 23.79 -10.90
C ALA A 140 16.37 22.70 -11.78
N GLN A 141 17.13 22.06 -12.67
CA GLN A 141 16.63 20.98 -13.52
C GLN A 141 16.36 19.68 -12.74
N PHE A 142 17.21 19.37 -11.73
CA PHE A 142 17.06 18.21 -10.84
C PHE A 142 16.28 18.48 -9.54
N ALA A 143 15.99 19.75 -9.20
CA ALA A 143 15.18 20.09 -8.03
C ALA A 143 13.83 19.34 -7.92
N PRO A 144 13.07 19.08 -9.01
CA PRO A 144 11.86 18.25 -8.98
C PRO A 144 12.07 16.84 -8.41
N PHE A 145 13.17 16.18 -8.78
CA PHE A 145 13.51 14.87 -8.24
C PHE A 145 13.82 14.94 -6.74
N MET A 146 14.58 15.95 -6.31
CA MET A 146 14.94 16.13 -4.90
C MET A 146 13.70 16.45 -4.04
N GLU A 147 12.74 17.20 -4.59
CA GLU A 147 11.43 17.44 -3.96
C GLU A 147 10.61 16.15 -3.85
N THR A 148 10.53 15.35 -4.92
CA THR A 148 9.93 14.00 -4.89
C THR A 148 10.50 13.12 -3.76
N LEU A 149 11.83 13.07 -3.61
CA LEU A 149 12.46 12.31 -2.53
C LEU A 149 12.14 12.87 -1.13
N THR A 150 11.98 14.20 -1.03
CA THR A 150 11.60 14.88 0.21
C THR A 150 10.18 14.50 0.63
N ILE A 151 9.19 14.62 -0.27
CA ILE A 151 7.80 14.25 0.00
C ILE A 151 7.65 12.73 0.18
N ALA A 152 8.44 11.92 -0.53
CA ALA A 152 8.42 10.46 -0.38
C ALA A 152 8.91 10.00 1.00
N THR A 153 9.85 10.71 1.63
CA THR A 153 10.43 10.34 2.94
C THR A 153 9.39 9.99 4.02
N PRO A 154 8.43 10.88 4.39
CA PRO A 154 7.37 10.57 5.36
C PRO A 154 6.44 9.45 4.89
N LEU A 155 6.09 9.44 3.58
CA LEU A 155 5.21 8.42 3.00
C LEU A 155 5.81 7.01 3.08
N ILE A 156 7.12 6.90 2.87
CA ILE A 156 7.87 5.63 2.97
C ILE A 156 7.90 5.17 4.43
N THR A 157 8.29 6.00 5.39
CA THR A 157 8.44 5.56 6.79
C THR A 157 7.09 5.23 7.45
N ALA A 158 6.07 6.07 7.25
CA ALA A 158 4.71 5.76 7.69
C ALA A 158 4.14 4.54 6.96
N GLY A 159 4.35 4.44 5.64
CA GLY A 159 3.94 3.28 4.84
C GLY A 159 4.57 1.98 5.31
N LEU A 160 5.85 1.98 5.71
CA LEU A 160 6.53 0.82 6.29
C LEU A 160 5.90 0.41 7.63
N GLY A 161 5.50 1.38 8.46
CA GLY A 161 4.76 1.12 9.70
C GLY A 161 3.42 0.44 9.44
N VAL A 162 2.63 0.95 8.49
CA VAL A 162 1.34 0.34 8.12
C VAL A 162 1.54 -1.05 7.47
N ALA A 163 2.53 -1.21 6.59
CA ALA A 163 2.88 -2.48 5.96
C ALA A 163 3.29 -3.55 7.00
N LEU A 164 4.01 -3.15 8.05
CA LEU A 164 4.41 -4.02 9.16
C LEU A 164 3.18 -4.47 9.98
N ALA A 165 2.24 -3.56 10.28
CA ALA A 165 0.99 -3.90 10.95
C ALA A 165 0.12 -4.86 10.11
N PHE A 166 -0.01 -4.62 8.80
CA PHE A 166 -0.73 -5.51 7.88
C PHE A 166 -0.10 -6.92 7.82
N ARG A 167 1.23 -7.04 7.96
CA ARG A 167 1.90 -8.36 8.04
C ARG A 167 1.56 -9.15 9.30
N ALA A 168 1.11 -8.48 10.36
CA ALA A 168 0.57 -9.10 11.57
C ALA A 168 -0.97 -9.16 11.63
N GLY A 169 -1.65 -8.89 10.51
CA GLY A 169 -3.11 -8.93 10.43
C GLY A 169 -3.82 -7.78 11.16
N LEU A 170 -3.12 -6.69 11.50
CA LEU A 170 -3.68 -5.52 12.18
C LEU A 170 -3.84 -4.36 11.20
N PHE A 171 -4.98 -3.68 11.24
CA PHE A 171 -5.28 -2.55 10.36
C PHE A 171 -5.00 -1.21 11.05
N ASN A 172 -3.73 -0.74 10.99
CA ASN A 172 -3.27 0.46 11.69
C ASN A 172 -3.64 1.77 10.96
N ILE A 173 -4.87 2.26 11.15
CA ILE A 173 -5.27 3.64 10.76
C ILE A 173 -4.62 4.70 11.69
N GLY A 174 -3.97 4.24 12.76
CA GLY A 174 -3.39 5.07 13.81
C GLY A 174 -2.08 5.74 13.43
N ALA A 175 -1.56 5.48 12.23
CA ALA A 175 -0.36 6.11 11.70
C ALA A 175 -0.44 7.64 11.77
N GLN A 176 -1.63 8.23 11.58
CA GLN A 176 -1.86 9.67 11.75
C GLN A 176 -1.55 10.16 13.17
N GLY A 177 -2.20 9.59 14.19
CA GLY A 177 -1.95 9.95 15.59
C GLY A 177 -0.52 9.63 16.03
N GLN A 178 0.07 8.57 15.50
CA GLN A 178 1.47 8.19 15.74
C GLN A 178 2.44 9.25 15.17
N ILE A 179 2.18 9.79 13.97
CA ILE A 179 2.91 10.92 13.38
C ILE A 179 2.74 12.19 14.24
N ILE A 180 1.53 12.50 14.68
CA ILE A 180 1.24 13.68 15.51
C ILE A 180 2.01 13.63 16.83
N VAL A 181 1.91 12.53 17.59
CA VAL A 181 2.56 12.40 18.91
C VAL A 181 4.08 12.33 18.78
N ALA A 182 4.61 11.70 17.73
CA ALA A 182 6.02 11.78 17.40
C ALA A 182 6.46 13.21 17.09
N GLY A 183 5.66 13.97 16.34
CA GLY A 183 5.91 15.38 16.04
C GLY A 183 5.94 16.26 17.30
N ILE A 184 5.01 16.04 18.24
CA ILE A 184 5.00 16.72 19.55
C ILE A 184 6.33 16.51 20.29
N LEU A 185 6.74 15.25 20.48
CA LEU A 185 7.96 14.95 21.26
C LEU A 185 9.23 15.38 20.53
N ALA A 186 9.30 15.20 19.21
CA ALA A 186 10.44 15.63 18.40
C ALA A 186 10.60 17.16 18.41
N ALA A 187 9.50 17.90 18.28
CA ALA A 187 9.51 19.36 18.36
C ALA A 187 9.93 19.83 19.74
N TRP A 188 9.30 19.30 20.79
CA TRP A 188 9.57 19.69 22.17
C TRP A 188 11.04 19.52 22.54
N VAL A 189 11.63 18.35 22.23
CA VAL A 189 13.07 18.15 22.39
C VAL A 189 13.86 19.18 21.57
N GLY A 190 13.49 19.36 20.29
CA GLY A 190 14.21 20.20 19.34
C GLY A 190 14.15 21.71 19.55
N PHE A 191 13.23 22.24 20.38
CA PHE A 191 13.18 23.66 20.73
C PHE A 191 13.34 23.95 22.23
N ALA A 192 13.13 22.98 23.13
CA ALA A 192 13.27 23.19 24.57
C ALA A 192 14.67 22.84 25.10
N LEU A 193 15.37 21.90 24.44
CA LEU A 193 16.76 21.57 24.77
C LEU A 193 17.70 22.30 23.81
N HIS A 194 18.88 22.68 24.30
CA HIS A 194 19.92 23.31 23.49
C HIS A 194 21.18 22.44 23.61
N LEU A 195 21.45 21.63 22.59
CA LEU A 195 22.47 20.58 22.62
C LEU A 195 23.37 20.65 21.38
N PRO A 196 24.61 20.11 21.45
CA PRO A 196 25.53 20.12 20.32
C PRO A 196 24.99 19.28 19.14
N LEU A 197 25.45 19.64 17.94
CA LEU A 197 25.11 18.98 16.69
C LEU A 197 25.39 17.46 16.78
N GLY A 198 24.50 16.66 16.19
CA GLY A 198 24.54 15.19 16.27
C GLY A 198 23.83 14.65 17.50
N LEU A 199 24.22 15.04 18.72
CA LEU A 199 23.52 14.60 19.94
C LEU A 199 22.08 15.13 19.98
N HIS A 200 21.88 16.40 19.62
CA HIS A 200 20.55 17.00 19.60
C HIS A 200 19.62 16.29 18.61
N LEU A 201 20.03 16.20 17.34
CA LEU A 201 19.30 15.46 16.29
C LEU A 201 19.03 13.99 16.66
N LEU A 202 19.98 13.30 17.31
CA LEU A 202 19.78 11.93 17.77
C LEU A 202 18.64 11.84 18.80
N LEU A 203 18.62 12.75 19.78
CA LEU A 203 17.54 12.81 20.78
C LEU A 203 16.19 13.16 20.17
N VAL A 204 16.14 14.08 19.19
CA VAL A 204 14.92 14.41 18.44
C VAL A 204 14.39 13.19 17.68
N LEU A 205 15.25 12.45 17.00
CA LEU A 205 14.90 11.21 16.29
C LEU A 205 14.39 10.14 17.26
N VAL A 206 15.10 9.91 18.37
CA VAL A 206 14.72 8.93 19.40
C VAL A 206 13.40 9.31 20.06
N ALA A 207 13.19 10.60 20.41
CA ALA A 207 11.96 11.09 21.01
C ALA A 207 10.75 10.91 20.08
N GLY A 208 10.90 11.20 18.79
CA GLY A 208 9.83 10.97 17.81
C GLY A 208 9.53 9.48 17.59
N ILE A 209 10.56 8.63 17.48
CA ILE A 209 10.37 7.17 17.39
C ILE A 209 9.68 6.63 18.64
N ILE A 210 10.10 7.04 19.83
CA ILE A 210 9.47 6.64 21.11
C ILE A 210 8.04 7.17 21.21
N GLY A 211 7.76 8.41 20.81
CA GLY A 211 6.41 8.99 20.83
C GLY A 211 5.43 8.23 19.94
N GLY A 212 5.82 7.96 18.70
CA GLY A 212 5.04 7.14 17.78
C GLY A 212 4.87 5.70 18.29
N ALA A 213 5.95 5.08 18.79
CA ALA A 213 5.93 3.71 19.31
C ALA A 213 5.10 3.56 20.59
N PHE A 214 5.11 4.56 21.47
CA PHE A 214 4.25 4.65 22.64
C PHE A 214 2.78 4.74 22.22
N TRP A 215 2.45 5.64 21.28
CA TRP A 215 1.06 5.83 20.84
C TRP A 215 0.49 4.59 20.15
N GLY A 216 1.26 3.97 19.25
CA GLY A 216 0.89 2.70 18.62
C GLY A 216 0.82 1.55 19.62
N GLY A 217 1.85 1.41 20.47
CA GLY A 217 1.93 0.38 21.51
C GLY A 217 0.79 0.43 22.53
N LEU A 218 0.30 1.62 22.87
CA LEU A 218 -0.86 1.81 23.74
C LEU A 218 -2.15 1.26 23.12
N VAL A 219 -2.39 1.48 21.82
CA VAL A 219 -3.50 0.85 21.08
C VAL A 219 -3.31 -0.67 21.00
N GLY A 220 -2.09 -1.14 20.74
CA GLY A 220 -1.74 -2.56 20.76
C GLY A 220 -2.02 -3.24 22.11
N LEU A 221 -1.71 -2.55 23.21
CA LEU A 221 -1.97 -2.99 24.58
C LEU A 221 -3.48 -3.06 24.87
N LEU A 222 -4.24 -2.04 24.50
CA LEU A 222 -5.69 -2.03 24.67
C LEU A 222 -6.35 -3.19 23.90
N LYS A 223 -6.02 -3.38 22.61
CA LYS A 223 -6.49 -4.53 21.83
C LYS A 223 -6.09 -5.86 22.51
N ALA A 224 -4.82 -6.01 22.88
CA ALA A 224 -4.28 -7.26 23.42
C ALA A 224 -4.81 -7.64 24.81
N ARG A 225 -5.35 -6.67 25.57
CA ARG A 225 -5.92 -6.87 26.92
C ARG A 225 -7.44 -6.91 26.97
N THR A 226 -8.12 -6.09 26.17
CA THR A 226 -9.59 -5.91 26.23
C THR A 226 -10.33 -6.56 25.06
N GLY A 227 -9.63 -6.95 24.00
CA GLY A 227 -10.24 -7.43 22.75
C GLY A 227 -10.85 -6.31 21.88
N ALA A 228 -10.75 -5.04 22.29
CA ALA A 228 -11.25 -3.91 21.51
C ALA A 228 -10.61 -3.82 20.11
N HIS A 229 -11.41 -3.48 19.11
CA HIS A 229 -10.99 -3.45 17.71
C HIS A 229 -10.04 -2.28 17.45
N GLU A 230 -8.83 -2.60 16.96
CA GLU A 230 -7.77 -1.65 16.62
C GLU A 230 -8.22 -0.55 15.66
N VAL A 231 -9.14 -0.83 14.74
CA VAL A 231 -9.65 0.17 13.79
C VAL A 231 -10.36 1.30 14.53
N ILE A 232 -11.26 0.96 15.45
CA ILE A 232 -12.01 1.94 16.26
C ILE A 232 -11.04 2.66 17.20
N LEU A 233 -10.19 1.91 17.92
CA LEU A 233 -9.19 2.50 18.82
C LEU A 233 -8.27 3.48 18.10
N THR A 234 -7.71 3.10 16.95
CA THR A 234 -6.79 3.97 16.20
C THR A 234 -7.46 5.22 15.66
N ILE A 235 -8.69 5.13 15.13
CA ILE A 235 -9.44 6.31 14.67
C ILE A 235 -9.69 7.27 15.83
N MET A 236 -10.15 6.77 17.00
CA MET A 236 -10.36 7.60 18.18
C MET A 236 -9.05 8.24 18.69
N PHE A 237 -7.96 7.47 18.70
CA PHE A 237 -6.64 7.95 19.11
C PHE A 237 -6.04 8.99 18.15
N ASN A 238 -6.43 9.00 16.86
CA ASN A 238 -6.06 10.08 15.94
C ASN A 238 -6.68 11.42 16.37
N TYR A 239 -7.96 11.43 16.75
CA TYR A 239 -8.62 12.64 17.27
C TYR A 239 -8.02 13.09 18.60
N ILE A 240 -7.77 12.17 19.54
CA ILE A 240 -7.13 12.49 20.82
C ILE A 240 -5.76 13.15 20.58
N ALA A 241 -4.93 12.58 19.69
CA ALA A 241 -3.63 13.16 19.34
C ALA A 241 -3.76 14.57 18.74
N LEU A 242 -4.69 14.78 17.80
CA LEU A 242 -4.91 16.07 17.16
C LEU A 242 -5.40 17.15 18.13
N TYR A 243 -6.37 16.83 18.99
CA TYR A 243 -6.87 17.77 19.99
C TYR A 243 -5.86 18.04 21.10
N PHE A 244 -5.03 17.04 21.47
CA PHE A 244 -3.93 17.23 22.40
C PHE A 244 -2.83 18.12 21.81
N LEU A 245 -2.46 17.94 20.53
CA LEU A 245 -1.55 18.85 19.82
C LEU A 245 -2.09 20.29 19.81
N ARG A 246 -3.36 20.47 19.46
CA ARG A 246 -4.00 21.79 19.44
C ARG A 246 -4.08 22.43 20.82
N TYR A 247 -4.33 21.65 21.86
CA TYR A 247 -4.27 22.13 23.24
C TYR A 247 -2.85 22.63 23.58
N LEU A 248 -1.82 21.80 23.33
CA LEU A 248 -0.41 22.18 23.60
C LEU A 248 0.00 23.45 22.85
N LEU A 249 -0.31 23.59 21.56
CA LEU A 249 0.04 24.78 20.75
C LEU A 249 -0.63 26.08 21.21
N ASN A 250 -1.60 26.02 22.14
CA ASN A 250 -2.19 27.18 22.82
C ASN A 250 -1.64 27.38 24.26
N THR A 251 -0.60 26.65 24.65
CA THR A 251 0.07 26.82 25.96
C THR A 251 1.37 27.63 25.81
N PRO A 252 1.77 28.45 26.81
CA PRO A 252 3.02 29.21 26.75
C PRO A 252 4.29 28.39 26.57
N ALA A 253 4.26 27.09 26.86
CA ALA A 253 5.39 26.18 26.72
C ALA A 253 5.62 25.66 25.29
N PHE A 254 4.60 25.74 24.44
CA PHE A 254 4.61 25.19 23.07
C PHE A 254 4.21 26.22 22.01
N GLN A 255 3.62 27.36 22.37
CA GLN A 255 3.30 28.46 21.46
C GLN A 255 4.53 29.35 21.26
N ARG A 256 4.77 29.81 20.03
CA ARG A 256 5.84 30.77 19.76
C ARG A 256 5.53 32.14 20.41
N PRO A 257 6.47 32.73 21.17
CA PRO A 257 6.28 34.07 21.71
C PRO A 257 5.97 35.10 20.61
N GLY A 258 4.88 35.85 20.78
CA GLY A 258 4.43 36.89 19.83
C GLY A 258 3.53 36.40 18.68
N GLU A 259 3.30 35.10 18.53
CA GLU A 259 2.38 34.55 17.52
C GLU A 259 1.01 34.22 18.12
N ALA A 260 -0.07 34.70 17.48
CA ALA A 260 -1.43 34.27 17.80
C ALA A 260 -1.81 32.93 17.15
N ASN A 261 -1.02 32.48 16.16
CA ASN A 261 -1.24 31.23 15.44
C ASN A 261 -0.79 30.02 16.29
N PRO A 262 -1.42 28.84 16.13
CA PRO A 262 -0.98 27.61 16.78
C PRO A 262 0.29 27.05 16.11
N ILE A 263 1.43 27.67 16.40
CA ILE A 263 2.75 27.34 15.86
C ILE A 263 3.79 27.32 16.97
N SER A 264 4.71 26.35 16.93
CA SER A 264 5.79 26.26 17.91
C SER A 264 6.91 27.27 17.70
N PRO A 265 7.78 27.47 18.72
CA PRO A 265 9.13 27.96 18.49
C PRO A 265 9.82 27.18 17.35
N ILE A 266 10.74 27.84 16.68
CA ILE A 266 11.58 27.22 15.63
C ILE A 266 12.53 26.23 16.32
N LEU A 267 12.72 25.06 15.73
CA LEU A 267 13.69 24.09 16.22
C LEU A 267 15.12 24.61 16.07
N ASP A 268 15.98 24.27 17.03
CA ASP A 268 17.40 24.61 17.01
C ASP A 268 18.08 24.12 15.71
N PRO A 269 19.04 24.87 15.14
CA PRO A 269 19.80 24.41 13.98
C PRO A 269 20.53 23.07 14.19
N THR A 270 20.82 22.69 15.44
CA THR A 270 21.42 21.40 15.80
C THR A 270 20.42 20.23 15.91
N ALA A 271 19.11 20.54 16.03
CA ALA A 271 18.00 19.59 16.06
C ALA A 271 17.49 19.20 14.66
N VAL A 272 17.77 20.02 13.65
CA VAL A 272 17.28 19.88 12.27
C VAL A 272 18.16 18.93 11.46
N TYR A 273 17.55 18.18 10.52
CA TYR A 273 18.27 17.31 9.61
C TYR A 273 19.23 18.10 8.69
N PRO A 274 20.49 17.66 8.55
CA PRO A 274 21.38 18.18 7.51
C PRO A 274 20.79 18.00 6.12
N GLN A 275 20.93 19.03 5.28
CA GLN A 275 20.54 18.98 3.86
C GLN A 275 21.59 18.19 3.06
N ILE A 276 21.11 17.33 2.16
CA ILE A 276 21.91 16.54 1.21
C ILE A 276 22.09 17.36 -0.07
N PHE A 277 23.31 17.37 -0.62
CA PHE A 277 23.71 18.10 -1.84
C PHE A 277 23.66 19.63 -1.78
N GLY A 278 23.23 20.25 -0.67
CA GLY A 278 23.32 21.70 -0.43
C GLY A 278 21.97 22.34 -0.06
N THR A 279 22.01 23.63 0.28
CA THR A 279 20.83 24.36 0.78
C THR A 279 19.75 24.60 -0.28
N GLN A 280 20.09 24.48 -1.56
CA GLN A 280 19.17 24.64 -2.69
C GLN A 280 18.14 23.48 -2.86
N TYR A 281 18.23 22.42 -2.04
CA TYR A 281 17.28 21.30 -2.06
C TYR A 281 16.65 21.08 -0.68
N ARG A 282 15.37 20.70 -0.63
CA ARG A 282 14.66 20.40 0.63
C ARG A 282 15.05 19.03 1.22
N LEU A 283 15.37 18.04 0.38
CA LEU A 283 16.73 17.49 0.30
C LEU A 283 17.39 17.17 1.65
N HIS A 284 16.85 16.34 2.54
CA HIS A 284 17.42 16.14 3.90
C HIS A 284 17.73 14.68 4.27
N LEU A 285 18.61 14.50 5.26
CA LEU A 285 19.14 13.20 5.74
C LEU A 285 18.06 12.18 6.12
N GLY A 286 16.84 12.63 6.42
CA GLY A 286 15.68 11.76 6.68
C GLY A 286 15.39 10.76 5.56
N PHE A 287 15.69 11.09 4.30
CA PHE A 287 15.55 10.14 3.18
C PHE A 287 16.51 8.94 3.29
N LEU A 288 17.74 9.15 3.75
CA LEU A 288 18.68 8.05 4.01
C LEU A 288 18.21 7.19 5.18
N LEU A 289 17.57 7.78 6.19
CA LEU A 289 16.92 7.03 7.26
C LEU A 289 15.68 6.26 6.78
N ALA A 290 14.94 6.75 5.80
CA ALA A 290 13.86 6.00 5.14
C ALA A 290 14.37 4.77 4.37
N ILE A 291 15.52 4.88 3.69
CA ILE A 291 16.21 3.73 3.08
C ILE A 291 16.67 2.75 4.17
N ALA A 292 17.33 3.23 5.23
CA ALA A 292 17.77 2.40 6.34
C ALA A 292 16.60 1.66 7.01
N ALA A 293 15.48 2.36 7.27
CA ALA A 293 14.25 1.76 7.79
C ALA A 293 13.67 0.71 6.84
N THR A 294 13.72 0.92 5.52
CA THR A 294 13.30 -0.08 4.52
C THR A 294 14.12 -1.37 4.65
N VAL A 295 15.44 -1.26 4.78
CA VAL A 295 16.36 -2.39 4.97
C VAL A 295 16.12 -3.08 6.32
N VAL A 296 15.94 -2.31 7.40
CA VAL A 296 15.65 -2.85 8.75
C VAL A 296 14.32 -3.61 8.76
N VAL A 297 13.24 -3.08 8.16
CA VAL A 297 11.94 -3.77 8.09
C VAL A 297 12.00 -4.98 7.16
N TRP A 298 12.78 -4.93 6.07
CA TRP A 298 13.07 -6.08 5.22
C TRP A 298 13.79 -7.21 5.99
N TRP A 299 14.80 -6.86 6.80
CA TRP A 299 15.51 -7.82 7.63
C TRP A 299 14.61 -8.36 8.76
N LEU A 300 13.92 -7.47 9.49
CA LEU A 300 12.98 -7.82 10.56
C LEU A 300 11.97 -8.85 10.06
N LEU A 301 11.29 -8.57 8.94
CA LEU A 301 10.35 -9.53 8.37
C LEU A 301 11.07 -10.79 7.88
N ASN A 302 12.01 -10.70 6.94
CA ASN A 302 12.47 -11.87 6.21
C ASN A 302 13.54 -12.71 6.93
N ARG A 303 14.17 -12.19 7.97
CA ARG A 303 15.35 -12.81 8.63
C ARG A 303 15.28 -12.91 10.16
N SER A 304 14.25 -12.36 10.83
CA SER A 304 14.11 -12.47 12.30
C SER A 304 12.97 -13.40 12.75
N THR A 305 13.09 -13.92 13.97
CA THR A 305 12.04 -14.68 14.66
C THR A 305 10.79 -13.83 14.91
N VAL A 306 10.96 -12.59 15.37
CA VAL A 306 9.86 -11.63 15.58
C VAL A 306 9.05 -11.40 14.31
N GLY A 307 9.71 -11.27 13.15
CA GLY A 307 9.03 -11.13 11.87
C GLY A 307 8.29 -12.39 11.43
N PHE A 308 8.83 -13.58 11.75
CA PHE A 308 8.13 -14.86 11.57
C PHE A 308 6.88 -14.93 12.45
N GLU A 309 6.98 -14.60 13.74
CA GLU A 309 5.83 -14.52 14.65
C GLU A 309 4.75 -13.58 14.11
N PHE A 310 5.13 -12.37 13.67
CA PHE A 310 4.19 -11.43 13.07
C PHE A 310 3.44 -12.04 11.88
N ARG A 311 4.13 -12.70 10.95
CA ARG A 311 3.47 -13.37 9.81
C ARG A 311 2.59 -14.54 10.24
N ALA A 312 2.99 -15.32 11.24
CA ALA A 312 2.20 -16.43 11.75
C ALA A 312 0.91 -15.95 12.41
N VAL A 313 0.99 -14.92 13.26
CA VAL A 313 -0.17 -14.26 13.87
C VAL A 313 -1.08 -13.65 12.80
N GLY A 314 -0.51 -12.94 11.83
CA GLY A 314 -1.28 -12.32 10.74
C GLY A 314 -1.96 -13.30 9.79
N ALA A 315 -1.40 -14.51 9.63
CA ALA A 315 -2.02 -15.58 8.85
C ALA A 315 -3.16 -16.28 9.62
N ASN A 316 -2.93 -16.65 10.88
CA ASN A 316 -3.97 -17.22 11.75
C ASN A 316 -3.56 -17.10 13.24
N PRO A 317 -4.18 -16.17 14.01
CA PRO A 317 -3.84 -16.00 15.43
C PRO A 317 -4.10 -17.24 16.29
N LYS A 318 -5.12 -18.05 15.98
CA LYS A 318 -5.44 -19.26 16.75
C LYS A 318 -4.38 -20.34 16.52
N ALA A 319 -3.98 -20.56 15.28
CA ALA A 319 -2.91 -21.51 14.94
C ALA A 319 -1.55 -21.07 15.50
N ALA A 320 -1.28 -19.76 15.51
CA ALA A 320 -0.08 -19.20 16.12
C ALA A 320 -0.03 -19.48 17.64
N GLN A 321 -1.14 -19.33 18.37
CA GLN A 321 -1.23 -19.68 19.79
C GLN A 321 -0.98 -21.17 20.05
N THR A 322 -1.54 -22.07 19.23
CA THR A 322 -1.26 -23.52 19.36
C THR A 322 0.19 -23.89 19.06
N ALA A 323 0.91 -23.06 18.29
CA ALA A 323 2.35 -23.19 18.05
C ALA A 323 3.22 -22.48 19.12
N GLY A 324 2.63 -22.02 20.23
CA GLY A 324 3.34 -21.38 21.34
C GLY A 324 3.60 -19.87 21.18
N ILE A 325 3.13 -19.23 20.10
CA ILE A 325 3.37 -17.81 19.84
C ILE A 325 2.44 -16.95 20.69
N ASN A 326 3.01 -16.01 21.46
CA ASN A 326 2.23 -15.11 22.30
C ASN A 326 1.63 -13.96 21.47
N VAL A 327 0.41 -14.17 20.97
CA VAL A 327 -0.34 -13.21 20.15
C VAL A 327 -0.50 -11.84 20.83
N SER A 328 -0.73 -11.78 22.15
CA SER A 328 -0.86 -10.51 22.88
C SER A 328 0.44 -9.70 22.86
N ARG A 329 1.59 -10.34 23.13
CA ARG A 329 2.92 -9.70 23.03
C ARG A 329 3.22 -9.29 21.59
N SER A 330 2.96 -10.17 20.61
CA SER A 330 3.11 -9.87 19.18
C SER A 330 2.27 -8.65 18.76
N THR A 331 1.04 -8.52 19.26
CA THR A 331 0.12 -7.41 18.94
C THR A 331 0.63 -6.08 19.49
N ILE A 332 1.13 -6.07 20.73
CA ILE A 332 1.74 -4.87 21.34
C ILE A 332 3.01 -4.48 20.59
N LEU A 333 3.91 -5.44 20.36
CA LEU A 333 5.21 -5.20 19.76
C LEU A 333 5.09 -4.72 18.31
N VAL A 334 4.23 -5.33 17.48
CA VAL A 334 4.07 -4.89 16.10
C VAL A 334 3.44 -3.49 16.01
N MET A 335 2.50 -3.15 16.90
CA MET A 335 1.89 -1.82 16.94
C MET A 335 2.87 -0.76 17.44
N ALA A 336 3.75 -1.10 18.40
CA ALA A 336 4.83 -0.23 18.83
C ALA A 336 5.88 -0.01 17.73
N LEU A 337 6.32 -1.06 17.03
CA LEU A 337 7.26 -0.92 15.92
C LEU A 337 6.66 -0.17 14.73
N ALA A 338 5.39 -0.44 14.39
CA ALA A 338 4.63 0.30 13.38
C ALA A 338 4.50 1.79 13.75
N GLY A 339 4.20 2.06 15.02
CA GLY A 339 4.14 3.41 15.59
C GLY A 339 5.49 4.13 15.54
N GLY A 340 6.61 3.45 15.81
CA GLY A 340 7.95 4.05 15.71
C GLY A 340 8.32 4.41 14.27
N LEU A 341 7.97 3.56 13.30
CA LEU A 341 8.16 3.82 11.86
C LEU A 341 7.30 5.00 11.38
N ALA A 342 6.03 5.06 11.81
CA ALA A 342 5.19 6.25 11.60
C ALA A 342 5.77 7.48 12.33
N GLY A 343 6.39 7.30 13.50
CA GLY A 343 7.04 8.38 14.23
C GLY A 343 8.20 9.02 13.48
N MET A 344 8.97 8.24 12.71
CA MET A 344 10.00 8.78 11.80
C MET A 344 9.42 9.73 10.74
N SER A 345 8.16 9.54 10.31
CA SER A 345 7.47 10.49 9.42
C SER A 345 7.17 11.81 10.12
N GLY A 346 6.78 11.79 11.40
CA GLY A 346 6.62 13.00 12.22
C GLY A 346 7.93 13.76 12.39
N VAL A 347 9.03 13.05 12.68
CA VAL A 347 10.38 13.64 12.73
C VAL A 347 10.78 14.23 11.37
N ALA A 348 10.46 13.56 10.26
CA ALA A 348 10.77 14.08 8.92
C ALA A 348 10.08 15.42 8.61
N GLN A 349 8.82 15.59 9.02
CA GLN A 349 8.10 16.87 8.87
C GLN A 349 8.68 17.96 9.79
N VAL A 350 8.74 17.69 11.10
CA VAL A 350 9.14 18.69 12.10
C VAL A 350 10.61 19.06 12.00
N ALA A 351 11.52 18.08 11.98
CA ALA A 351 12.97 18.31 12.00
C ALA A 351 13.59 18.38 10.60
N GLY A 352 12.83 18.15 9.52
CA GLY A 352 13.33 18.25 8.15
C GLY A 352 12.72 19.44 7.42
N THR A 353 11.45 19.27 7.02
CA THR A 353 10.77 20.15 6.08
C THR A 353 10.36 21.48 6.70
N GLU A 354 9.61 21.45 7.82
CA GLU A 354 8.93 22.62 8.37
C GLU A 354 9.77 23.35 9.43
N LYS A 355 10.62 22.63 10.18
CA LYS A 355 11.47 23.16 11.27
C LYS A 355 10.67 23.79 12.42
N VAL A 356 9.38 23.49 12.46
CA VAL A 356 8.37 23.96 13.41
C VAL A 356 7.32 22.85 13.59
N LEU A 357 6.51 22.96 14.63
CA LEU A 357 5.30 22.16 14.82
C LEU A 357 4.07 23.05 14.62
N THR A 358 3.14 22.58 13.79
CA THR A 358 1.82 23.17 13.53
C THR A 358 0.74 22.10 13.70
N ASP A 359 -0.53 22.48 13.79
CA ASP A 359 -1.63 21.50 13.84
C ASP A 359 -1.73 20.65 12.55
N GLY A 360 -1.17 21.16 11.44
CA GLY A 360 -1.04 20.46 10.16
C GLY A 360 0.11 19.45 10.04
N VAL A 361 0.93 19.22 11.08
CA VAL A 361 2.17 18.40 11.03
C VAL A 361 2.04 17.03 10.35
N ALA A 362 0.89 16.37 10.48
CA ALA A 362 0.66 15.04 9.90
C ALA A 362 -0.04 15.08 8.53
N ALA A 363 -0.62 16.23 8.15
CA ALA A 363 -1.43 16.42 6.96
C ALA A 363 -2.32 15.19 6.66
N THR A 364 -2.11 14.54 5.52
CA THR A 364 -2.72 13.25 5.17
C THR A 364 -1.74 12.08 5.20
N TYR A 365 -0.47 12.28 5.57
CA TYR A 365 0.60 11.29 5.41
C TYR A 365 0.29 9.93 6.05
N GLY A 366 -0.34 9.91 7.23
CA GLY A 366 -0.72 8.67 7.90
C GLY A 366 -1.89 7.93 7.23
N PHE A 367 -2.73 8.61 6.46
CA PHE A 367 -3.76 7.99 5.62
C PHE A 367 -3.18 7.55 4.27
N ASP A 368 -2.37 8.39 3.63
CA ASP A 368 -1.68 8.09 2.38
C ASP A 368 -0.74 6.87 2.53
N ALA A 369 -0.15 6.71 3.72
CA ALA A 369 0.64 5.54 4.11
C ALA A 369 -0.12 4.21 3.97
N ILE A 370 -1.44 4.18 4.17
CA ILE A 370 -2.27 2.98 3.95
C ILE A 370 -2.23 2.60 2.48
N THR A 371 -2.46 3.57 1.60
CA THR A 371 -2.39 3.38 0.16
C THR A 371 -1.00 2.94 -0.30
N VAL A 372 0.05 3.59 0.21
CA VAL A 372 1.46 3.25 -0.07
C VAL A 372 1.78 1.81 0.36
N ALA A 373 1.30 1.37 1.52
CA ALA A 373 1.45 -0.01 1.99
C ALA A 373 0.66 -1.01 1.12
N LEU A 374 -0.56 -0.67 0.68
CA LEU A 374 -1.40 -1.51 -0.18
C LEU A 374 -0.82 -1.67 -1.60
N LEU A 375 -0.40 -0.58 -2.24
CA LEU A 375 0.34 -0.60 -3.51
C LEU A 375 1.66 -1.37 -3.38
N GLY A 376 2.38 -1.17 -2.28
CA GLY A 376 3.57 -1.95 -1.93
C GLY A 376 3.29 -3.41 -1.52
N ARG A 377 2.01 -3.81 -1.46
CA ARG A 377 1.51 -5.14 -1.06
C ARG A 377 2.11 -5.66 0.24
N SER A 378 2.27 -4.74 1.19
CA SER A 378 2.91 -4.94 2.49
C SER A 378 4.30 -5.58 2.38
N THR A 379 5.06 -5.28 1.33
CA THR A 379 6.48 -5.66 1.19
C THR A 379 7.35 -4.42 1.37
N PRO A 380 8.49 -4.46 2.08
CA PRO A 380 9.25 -3.25 2.37
C PRO A 380 9.73 -2.52 1.11
N TRP A 381 10.32 -3.25 0.16
CA TRP A 381 10.75 -2.67 -1.12
C TRP A 381 9.59 -2.21 -2.02
N GLY A 382 8.46 -2.91 -2.00
CA GLY A 382 7.26 -2.44 -2.70
C GLY A 382 6.70 -1.16 -2.07
N THR A 383 6.72 -1.06 -0.75
CA THR A 383 6.26 0.12 0.02
C THR A 383 7.19 1.31 -0.21
N PHE A 384 8.51 1.08 -0.30
CA PHE A 384 9.48 2.08 -0.69
C PHE A 384 9.22 2.63 -2.10
N ALA A 385 9.06 1.74 -3.10
CA ALA A 385 8.75 2.14 -4.48
C ALA A 385 7.38 2.84 -4.61
N ALA A 386 6.38 2.39 -3.85
CA ALA A 386 5.07 3.03 -3.76
C ALA A 386 5.15 4.44 -3.15
N GLY A 387 5.95 4.62 -2.10
CA GLY A 387 6.16 5.91 -1.47
C GLY A 387 6.88 6.90 -2.37
N LEU A 388 7.87 6.44 -3.16
CA LEU A 388 8.48 7.24 -4.23
C LEU A 388 7.46 7.66 -5.29
N LEU A 389 6.59 6.77 -5.76
CA LEU A 389 5.55 7.09 -6.74
C LEU A 389 4.54 8.11 -6.20
N PHE A 390 4.12 7.98 -4.93
CA PHE A 390 3.19 8.93 -4.30
C PHE A 390 3.86 10.28 -4.01
N GLY A 391 5.13 10.30 -3.61
CA GLY A 391 5.94 11.52 -3.53
C GLY A 391 6.06 12.22 -4.89
N ALA A 392 6.29 11.46 -5.96
CA ALA A 392 6.36 11.98 -7.32
C ALA A 392 5.03 12.61 -7.76
N PHE A 393 3.91 11.93 -7.54
CA PHE A 393 2.60 12.51 -7.84
C PHE A 393 2.34 13.80 -7.05
N ARG A 394 2.73 13.88 -5.77
CA ARG A 394 2.57 15.10 -4.96
C ARG A 394 3.45 16.26 -5.43
N ALA A 395 4.74 16.02 -5.67
CA ALA A 395 5.66 17.05 -6.19
C ALA A 395 5.20 17.55 -7.57
N GLY A 396 4.81 16.62 -8.45
CA GLY A 396 4.29 16.91 -9.78
C GLY A 396 2.96 17.69 -9.78
N ALA A 397 2.06 17.41 -8.83
CA ALA A 397 0.72 18.00 -8.80
C ALA A 397 0.74 19.53 -8.76
N VAL A 398 1.65 20.09 -7.96
CA VAL A 398 1.83 21.54 -7.81
C VAL A 398 2.25 22.18 -9.13
N GLN A 399 3.24 21.60 -9.82
CA GLN A 399 3.70 22.09 -11.12
C GLN A 399 2.69 21.87 -12.24
N MET A 400 1.87 20.82 -12.17
CA MET A 400 0.75 20.62 -13.08
C MET A 400 -0.27 21.75 -12.92
N GLN A 401 -0.73 22.02 -11.69
CA GLN A 401 -1.67 23.12 -11.42
C GLN A 401 -1.13 24.48 -11.90
N ILE A 402 0.15 24.78 -11.63
CA ILE A 402 0.77 26.06 -12.04
C ILE A 402 0.87 26.19 -13.57
N GLN A 403 1.14 25.11 -14.30
CA GLN A 403 1.38 25.17 -15.76
C GLN A 403 0.12 25.00 -16.62
N THR A 404 -0.85 24.21 -16.18
CA THR A 404 -2.04 23.86 -16.98
C THR A 404 -3.36 24.27 -16.33
N GLY A 405 -3.35 24.85 -15.12
CA GLY A 405 -4.56 25.18 -14.36
C GLY A 405 -5.32 23.97 -13.81
N THR A 406 -4.85 22.75 -14.09
CA THR A 406 -5.49 21.49 -13.70
C THR A 406 -5.53 21.36 -12.17
N PRO A 407 -6.72 21.22 -11.54
CA PRO A 407 -6.83 21.12 -10.08
C PRO A 407 -6.00 19.98 -9.49
N ILE A 408 -5.34 20.22 -8.35
CA ILE A 408 -4.57 19.19 -7.62
C ILE A 408 -5.45 17.98 -7.24
N ASP A 409 -6.74 18.21 -7.01
CA ASP A 409 -7.72 17.15 -6.70
C ASP A 409 -7.78 16.06 -7.76
N ILE A 410 -7.47 16.37 -9.04
CA ILE A 410 -7.40 15.38 -10.10
C ILE A 410 -6.27 14.37 -9.85
N VAL A 411 -5.15 14.80 -9.26
CA VAL A 411 -4.08 13.88 -8.84
C VAL A 411 -4.52 13.00 -7.67
N LEU A 412 -5.32 13.53 -6.73
CA LEU A 412 -5.92 12.73 -5.66
C LEU A 412 -6.91 11.70 -6.20
N VAL A 413 -7.70 12.05 -7.23
CA VAL A 413 -8.58 11.11 -7.93
C VAL A 413 -7.77 10.03 -8.66
N VAL A 414 -6.69 10.39 -9.37
CA VAL A 414 -5.77 9.43 -10.01
C VAL A 414 -5.16 8.49 -8.97
N GLN A 415 -4.64 9.02 -7.86
CA GLN A 415 -4.14 8.20 -6.75
C GLN A 415 -5.21 7.26 -6.19
N SER A 416 -6.45 7.73 -6.04
CA SER A 416 -7.60 6.93 -5.58
C SER A 416 -7.95 5.79 -6.54
N LEU A 417 -7.94 6.07 -7.86
CA LEU A 417 -8.13 5.07 -8.91
C LEU A 417 -7.01 4.02 -8.92
N ILE A 418 -5.76 4.42 -8.67
CA ILE A 418 -4.63 3.50 -8.50
C ILE A 418 -4.94 2.51 -7.36
N VAL A 419 -5.38 2.99 -6.19
CA VAL A 419 -5.74 2.10 -5.06
C VAL A 419 -6.86 1.15 -5.42
N LEU A 420 -7.92 1.66 -6.05
CA LEU A 420 -9.11 0.90 -6.43
C LEU A 420 -8.75 -0.26 -7.37
N PHE A 421 -7.94 -0.01 -8.41
CA PHE A 421 -7.53 -1.04 -9.35
C PHE A 421 -6.54 -2.05 -8.76
N ILE A 422 -5.69 -1.65 -7.80
CA ILE A 422 -4.83 -2.57 -7.04
C ILE A 422 -5.65 -3.46 -6.10
N ALA A 423 -6.70 -2.92 -5.49
CA ALA A 423 -7.65 -3.68 -4.66
C ALA A 423 -8.55 -4.62 -5.49
N ALA A 424 -8.70 -4.37 -6.79
CA ALA A 424 -9.47 -5.20 -7.73
C ALA A 424 -8.62 -5.94 -8.81
N PRO A 425 -7.66 -6.83 -8.45
CA PRO A 425 -6.88 -7.60 -9.42
C PRO A 425 -7.71 -8.38 -10.47
N PRO A 426 -8.89 -8.97 -10.15
CA PRO A 426 -9.73 -9.62 -11.14
C PRO A 426 -10.27 -8.67 -12.22
N LEU A 427 -10.61 -7.44 -11.86
CA LEU A 427 -11.12 -6.42 -12.77
C LEU A 427 -10.03 -6.00 -13.77
N VAL A 428 -8.83 -5.66 -13.27
CA VAL A 428 -7.67 -5.31 -14.12
C VAL A 428 -7.32 -6.47 -15.06
N ARG A 429 -7.29 -7.71 -14.56
CA ARG A 429 -7.06 -8.91 -15.40
C ARG A 429 -8.15 -9.16 -16.42
N ALA A 430 -9.40 -8.78 -16.15
CA ALA A 430 -10.49 -8.91 -17.11
C ALA A 430 -10.36 -7.86 -18.24
N ILE A 431 -10.11 -6.60 -17.89
CA ILE A 431 -9.92 -5.49 -18.84
C ILE A 431 -8.78 -5.79 -19.81
N PHE A 432 -7.62 -6.23 -19.31
CA PHE A 432 -6.45 -6.55 -20.14
C PHE A 432 -6.46 -7.99 -20.71
N GLY A 433 -7.55 -8.75 -20.57
CA GLY A 433 -7.68 -10.10 -21.14
C GLY A 433 -6.79 -11.19 -20.50
N LEU A 434 -6.06 -10.87 -19.44
CA LEU A 434 -5.10 -11.74 -18.73
C LEU A 434 -5.75 -12.77 -17.78
N ASN A 435 -7.05 -13.04 -17.92
CA ASN A 435 -7.79 -13.90 -17.01
C ASN A 435 -7.44 -15.39 -17.23
N PRO A 436 -6.77 -16.07 -16.27
CA PRO A 436 -6.28 -17.45 -16.47
C PRO A 436 -7.41 -18.48 -16.66
N ARG A 437 -8.67 -18.13 -16.39
CA ARG A 437 -9.84 -19.00 -16.57
C ARG A 437 -10.38 -19.08 -18.00
N ARG A 438 -9.91 -18.24 -18.96
CA ARG A 438 -10.25 -18.41 -20.38
C ARG A 438 -9.43 -19.53 -21.04
N ARG A 439 -9.63 -20.77 -20.59
CA ARG A 439 -9.32 -21.95 -21.41
C ARG A 439 -10.41 -22.00 -22.48
N LYS A 440 -10.07 -21.75 -23.76
CA LYS A 440 -10.97 -22.13 -24.86
C LYS A 440 -11.25 -23.63 -24.68
N PRO A 441 -12.52 -24.10 -24.71
CA PRO A 441 -12.75 -25.54 -24.80
C PRO A 441 -12.03 -26.04 -26.04
N ALA A 442 -11.16 -27.04 -25.88
CA ALA A 442 -10.51 -27.66 -27.01
C ALA A 442 -11.61 -28.21 -27.92
N ARG A 443 -11.62 -27.77 -29.19
CA ARG A 443 -12.60 -28.21 -30.18
C ARG A 443 -12.44 -29.73 -30.30
N ALA A 444 -13.41 -30.48 -29.78
CA ALA A 444 -13.32 -31.93 -29.66
C ALA A 444 -12.99 -32.55 -31.03
N ALA A 445 -12.06 -33.51 -31.03
CA ALA A 445 -11.51 -34.11 -32.24
C ALA A 445 -12.54 -35.01 -32.93
N ARG A 446 -13.43 -34.42 -33.74
CA ARG A 446 -14.25 -35.14 -34.72
C ARG A 446 -13.49 -35.25 -36.05
N SER A 447 -12.68 -36.30 -36.17
CA SER A 447 -12.41 -37.02 -37.45
C SER A 447 -11.29 -38.06 -37.32
N ARG A 448 -11.62 -39.24 -36.79
CA ARG A 448 -10.89 -40.48 -37.12
C ARG A 448 -11.77 -41.72 -36.99
N GLU A 449 -12.96 -41.63 -37.57
CA GLU A 449 -13.78 -42.77 -37.95
C GLU A 449 -13.60 -42.98 -39.46
N ALA A 450 -12.39 -43.40 -39.84
CA ALA A 450 -12.12 -43.93 -41.17
C ALA A 450 -12.13 -45.45 -41.02
N ALA A 451 -13.23 -46.06 -41.48
CA ALA A 451 -13.54 -47.46 -41.20
C ALA A 451 -12.42 -48.42 -41.65
N THR A 452 -12.09 -49.35 -40.77
CA THR A 452 -11.27 -50.53 -41.07
C THR A 452 -12.07 -51.52 -41.93
N THR A 453 -12.07 -51.34 -43.24
CA THR A 453 -12.41 -52.41 -44.19
C THR A 453 -11.12 -53.04 -44.70
N GLY A 454 -10.72 -54.18 -44.12
CA GLY A 454 -9.40 -54.75 -44.37
C GLY A 454 -9.10 -56.13 -43.77
N GLY A 455 -10.04 -57.07 -43.85
CA GLY A 455 -9.76 -58.52 -43.98
C GLY A 455 -9.19 -59.33 -42.78
N ALA A 456 -9.92 -60.42 -42.47
CA ALA A 456 -9.44 -61.83 -42.55
C ALA A 456 -9.62 -62.68 -41.27
N ALA A 457 -10.72 -63.44 -41.23
CA ALA A 457 -10.84 -64.85 -40.80
C ALA A 457 -12.32 -65.28 -40.90
#